data_AF-A0A9W6YKE8-F1
#
_entry.id   AF-A0A9W6YKE8-F1
#
_cell.length_a   1.000
_cell.length_b   1.000
_cell.length_c   1.000
_cell.angle_alpha   90.00
_cell.angle_beta   90.00
_cell.angle_gamma   90.00
#
_symmetry.space_group_name_H-M   'P 1'
#
loop_
_entity.id
_entity.type
_entity.pdbx_description
1 polymer ?
#
loop_
_entity_poly.entity_id
_entity_poly.type
_entity_poly.pdbx_seq_one_letter_code
_entity_poly.pdbx_strand_id
1 'polypeptide(L)'
;MKVSPSATAVCQPADVAWNKPLKQQLRGFWVELLQDQIKRRKTGVPFKLVPPGRAVISSWIKRAWADLSEKTVKSGYQRPGLDVEEVEVVASEMIAELASLSLVDGRIGAVADH
;
A
#
# COMPACT_ATOMS: atom_id res chain seq x y z
N MET A 1 14.21 -17.70 17.00
CA MET A 1 14.99 -16.54 17.49
C MET A 1 14.00 -15.50 17.98
N LYS A 2 13.96 -15.21 19.29
CA LYS A 2 12.97 -14.29 19.89
C LYS A 2 13.44 -12.86 19.65
N VAL A 3 12.67 -12.08 18.89
CA VAL A 3 12.99 -10.68 18.58
C VAL A 3 12.83 -9.84 19.85
N SER A 4 13.76 -8.93 20.14
CA SER A 4 13.65 -8.08 21.34
C SER A 4 12.45 -7.13 21.23
N PRO A 5 11.78 -6.78 22.34
CA PRO A 5 10.64 -5.84 22.33
C PRO A 5 10.95 -4.50 21.67
N SER A 6 12.21 -4.04 21.76
CA SER A 6 12.72 -2.83 21.13
C SER A 6 12.90 -2.90 19.60
N ALA A 7 12.86 -4.11 19.01
CA ALA A 7 13.03 -4.34 17.57
C ALA A 7 11.71 -4.69 16.85
N THR A 8 10.57 -4.64 17.55
CA THR A 8 9.24 -4.90 16.96
C THR A 8 8.90 -3.98 15.78
N ALA A 9 9.41 -2.74 15.76
CA ALA A 9 9.24 -1.83 14.62
C ALA A 9 9.95 -2.31 13.33
N VAL A 10 10.99 -3.14 13.43
CA VAL A 10 11.78 -3.64 12.29
C VAL A 10 11.24 -4.98 11.76
N CYS A 11 10.37 -5.63 12.52
CA CYS A 11 9.84 -6.96 12.20
C CYS A 11 8.32 -6.96 11.99
N GLN A 12 7.72 -5.81 11.68
CA GLN A 12 6.31 -5.77 11.28
C GLN A 12 6.13 -6.56 9.98
N PRO A 13 5.08 -7.39 9.86
CA PRO A 13 4.77 -8.15 8.65
C PRO A 13 4.81 -7.30 7.38
N ALA A 14 4.32 -6.07 7.47
CA ALA A 14 4.33 -5.12 6.37
C ALA A 14 5.75 -4.77 5.89
N ASP A 15 6.65 -4.45 6.81
CA ASP A 15 8.03 -4.10 6.50
C ASP A 15 8.84 -5.28 5.95
N VAL A 16 8.55 -6.49 6.45
CA VAL A 16 9.21 -7.73 6.02
C VAL A 16 8.77 -8.19 4.63
N ALA A 17 7.52 -7.93 4.24
CA ALA A 17 6.94 -8.49 3.02
C ALA A 17 6.59 -7.47 1.94
N TRP A 18 5.68 -6.53 2.21
CA TRP A 18 5.03 -5.76 1.15
C TRP A 18 5.44 -4.30 1.06
N ASN A 19 5.94 -3.65 2.12
CA ASN A 19 6.37 -2.26 2.06
C ASN A 19 7.52 -2.04 1.07
N LYS A 20 8.49 -2.97 1.00
CA LYS A 20 9.60 -2.88 0.03
C LYS A 20 9.10 -2.95 -1.42
N PRO A 21 8.39 -4.02 -1.87
CA PRO A 21 7.93 -4.09 -3.25
C PRO A 21 6.92 -2.98 -3.58
N LEU A 22 6.05 -2.59 -2.66
CA LEU A 22 5.13 -1.45 -2.85
C LEU A 22 5.91 -0.15 -3.09
N LYS A 23 6.88 0.17 -2.23
CA LYS A 23 7.73 1.37 -2.41
C LYS A 23 8.59 1.29 -3.67
N GLN A 24 8.97 0.10 -4.15
CA GLN A 24 9.71 -0.05 -5.41
C GLN A 24 8.83 0.31 -6.62
N GLN A 25 7.58 -0.17 -6.67
CA GLN A 25 6.62 0.18 -7.72
C GLN A 25 6.33 1.69 -7.74
N LEU A 26 6.06 2.29 -6.58
CA LEU A 26 5.82 3.74 -6.47
C LEU A 26 7.02 4.57 -6.94
N ARG A 27 8.25 4.13 -6.65
CA ARG A 27 9.46 4.76 -7.17
C ARG A 27 9.56 4.63 -8.70
N GLY A 28 9.14 3.51 -9.27
CA GLY A 28 9.05 3.33 -10.72
C GLY A 28 8.16 4.39 -11.36
N PHE A 29 6.92 4.54 -10.89
CA PHE A 29 5.99 5.55 -11.42
C PHE A 29 6.51 6.98 -11.26
N TRP A 30 7.19 7.27 -10.16
CA TRP A 30 7.84 8.56 -9.95
C TRP A 30 8.96 8.80 -10.99
N VAL A 31 9.81 7.81 -11.25
CA VAL A 31 10.88 7.92 -12.26
C VAL A 31 10.31 8.10 -13.66
N GLU A 32 9.25 7.36 -14.02
CA GLU A 32 8.56 7.52 -15.31
C GLU A 32 8.01 8.94 -15.47
N LEU A 33 7.35 9.48 -14.43
CA LEU A 33 6.85 10.85 -14.44
C LEU A 33 8.00 11.88 -14.63
N LEU A 34 9.12 11.70 -13.93
CA LEU A 34 10.29 12.57 -14.08
C LEU A 34 10.87 12.49 -15.48
N GLN A 35 11.04 11.29 -16.03
CA GLN A 35 11.54 11.08 -17.38
C GLN A 35 10.66 11.77 -18.41
N ASP A 36 9.34 11.66 -18.28
CA ASP A 36 8.39 12.31 -19.20
C ASP A 36 8.46 13.84 -19.11
N GLN A 37 8.61 14.41 -17.92
CA GLN A 37 8.80 15.85 -17.76
C GLN A 37 10.12 16.33 -18.37
N ILE A 38 11.20 15.57 -18.17
CA ILE A 38 12.50 15.87 -18.75
C ILE A 38 12.42 15.82 -20.28
N LYS A 39 11.73 14.83 -20.87
CA LYS A 39 11.53 14.73 -22.32
C LYS A 39 10.72 15.90 -22.90
N ARG A 40 9.73 16.40 -22.15
CA ARG A 40 8.84 17.51 -22.56
C ARG A 40 9.41 18.90 -22.29
N ARG A 41 10.60 19.01 -21.68
CA ARG A 41 11.21 20.30 -21.36
C ARG A 41 11.48 21.11 -22.63
N LYS A 42 11.30 22.43 -22.54
CA LYS A 42 11.62 23.36 -23.62
C LYS A 42 13.07 23.83 -23.48
N THR A 43 13.86 23.72 -24.54
CA THR A 43 15.23 24.24 -24.58
C THR A 43 15.22 25.76 -24.34
N GLY A 44 16.15 26.26 -23.54
CA GLY A 44 16.23 27.68 -23.19
C GLY A 44 15.26 28.13 -22.09
N VAL A 45 14.38 27.25 -21.60
CA VAL A 45 13.51 27.52 -20.44
C VAL A 45 14.02 26.74 -19.22
N PRO A 46 14.20 27.39 -18.06
CA PRO A 46 14.55 26.69 -16.82
C PRO A 46 13.55 25.58 -16.51
N PHE A 47 14.06 24.39 -16.21
CA PHE A 47 13.22 23.25 -15.86
C PHE A 47 12.52 23.50 -14.52
N LYS A 48 11.19 23.42 -14.50
CA LYS A 48 10.38 23.44 -13.29
C LYS A 48 9.71 22.09 -13.12
N LEU A 49 10.08 21.38 -12.06
CA LEU A 49 9.46 20.11 -11.70
C LEU A 49 7.99 20.32 -11.33
N VAL A 50 7.11 19.51 -11.91
CA VAL A 50 5.70 19.45 -11.56
C VAL A 50 5.46 18.18 -10.74
N PRO A 51 5.15 18.28 -9.43
CA PRO A 51 4.82 17.09 -8.64
C PRO A 51 3.45 16.52 -9.06
N PRO A 52 3.22 15.21 -8.92
CA PRO A 52 1.91 14.61 -9.12
C PRO A 52 0.95 15.10 -8.05
N GLY A 53 -0.30 15.34 -8.45
CA GLY A 53 -1.38 15.62 -7.50
C GLY A 53 -1.81 14.37 -6.73
N ARG A 54 -2.65 14.58 -5.70
CA ARG A 54 -3.17 13.49 -4.86
C ARG A 54 -3.86 12.39 -5.65
N ALA A 55 -4.72 12.73 -6.60
CA ALA A 55 -5.43 11.74 -7.42
C ALA A 55 -4.47 10.80 -8.19
N VAL A 56 -3.37 11.36 -8.73
CA VAL A 56 -2.34 10.58 -9.42
C VAL A 56 -1.65 9.63 -8.44
N ILE A 57 -1.24 10.13 -7.27
CA ILE A 57 -0.61 9.30 -6.22
C ILE A 57 -1.55 8.19 -5.75
N SER A 58 -2.84 8.49 -5.53
CA SER A 58 -3.85 7.48 -5.16
C SER A 58 -4.00 6.41 -6.23
N SER A 59 -3.98 6.79 -7.51
CA SER A 59 -4.01 5.83 -8.62
C SER A 59 -2.78 4.92 -8.63
N TRP A 60 -1.60 5.45 -8.31
CA TRP A 60 -0.36 4.70 -8.22
C TRP A 60 -0.38 3.71 -7.07
N ILE A 61 -0.87 4.13 -5.89
CA ILE A 61 -1.03 3.26 -4.73
C ILE A 61 -1.99 2.12 -5.06
N LYS A 62 -3.14 2.43 -5.66
CA LYS A 62 -4.13 1.43 -6.06
C LYS A 62 -3.54 0.39 -7.02
N ARG A 63 -2.81 0.84 -8.06
CA ARG A 63 -2.15 -0.04 -9.03
C ARG A 63 -1.06 -0.88 -8.37
N ALA A 64 -0.16 -0.25 -7.63
CA ALA A 64 0.94 -0.95 -6.95
C ALA A 64 0.43 -1.98 -5.93
N TRP A 65 -0.69 -1.71 -5.26
CA TRP A 65 -1.32 -2.66 -4.35
C TRP A 65 -1.95 -3.84 -5.10
N ALA A 66 -2.67 -3.57 -6.19
CA ALA A 66 -3.28 -4.62 -7.01
C ALA A 66 -2.24 -5.58 -7.64
N ASP A 67 -1.04 -5.06 -7.94
CA ASP A 67 0.06 -5.85 -8.51
C ASP A 67 0.83 -6.67 -7.45
N LEU A 68 0.56 -6.48 -6.15
CA LEU A 68 1.16 -7.31 -5.10
C LEU A 68 0.50 -8.69 -5.07
N SER A 69 1.31 -9.74 -5.11
CA SER A 69 0.80 -11.10 -4.98
C SER A 69 0.30 -11.38 -3.55
N GLU A 70 -0.76 -12.17 -3.43
CA GLU A 70 -1.25 -12.69 -2.15
C GLU A 70 -0.14 -13.40 -1.37
N LYS A 71 0.72 -14.16 -2.07
CA LYS A 71 1.90 -14.83 -1.51
C LYS A 71 2.85 -13.84 -0.82
N THR A 72 3.06 -12.66 -1.41
CA THR A 72 3.88 -11.61 -0.80
C THR A 72 3.28 -11.22 0.54
N VAL A 73 1.97 -10.94 0.60
CA VAL A 73 1.29 -10.56 1.84
C VAL A 73 1.36 -11.67 2.90
N LYS A 74 1.00 -12.91 2.53
CA LYS A 74 1.07 -14.08 3.43
C LYS A 74 2.47 -14.29 4.00
N SER A 75 3.52 -14.14 3.18
CA SER A 75 4.90 -14.32 3.63
C SER A 75 5.35 -13.33 4.73
N GLY A 76 4.67 -12.19 4.85
CA GLY A 76 4.91 -11.20 5.90
C GLY A 76 4.55 -11.70 7.28
N TYR A 77 3.55 -12.58 7.38
CA TYR A 77 3.09 -13.18 8.63
C TYR A 77 3.84 -14.49 8.94
N GLN A 78 4.17 -15.27 7.90
CA GLN A 78 4.94 -16.51 8.04
C GLN A 78 6.36 -16.29 8.57
N ARG A 79 7.09 -15.33 8.00
CA ARG A 79 8.52 -15.13 8.32
C ARG A 79 8.79 -14.76 9.80
N PRO A 80 7.97 -13.92 10.44
CA PRO A 80 8.11 -13.66 11.88
C PRO A 80 7.52 -14.76 12.78
N GLY A 81 6.96 -15.83 12.22
CA GLY A 81 6.24 -16.87 12.97
C GLY A 81 4.91 -16.36 13.55
N LEU A 82 4.28 -15.40 12.86
CA LEU A 82 2.96 -14.84 13.18
C LEU A 82 1.87 -15.51 12.32
N ASP A 83 2.09 -16.77 11.96
CA ASP A 83 1.10 -17.56 11.26
C ASP A 83 -0.16 -17.63 12.12
N VAL A 84 -1.22 -17.02 11.60
CA VAL A 84 -2.57 -17.25 12.09
C VAL A 84 -3.04 -18.49 11.35
N GLU A 85 -3.67 -19.44 12.04
CA GLU A 85 -4.36 -20.54 11.35
C GLU A 85 -5.26 -19.95 10.25
N GLU A 86 -5.37 -20.62 9.10
CA GLU A 86 -6.37 -20.24 8.10
C GLU A 86 -7.75 -20.40 8.75
N VAL A 87 -8.21 -19.34 9.41
CA VAL A 87 -9.60 -19.21 9.81
C VAL A 87 -10.33 -19.18 8.49
N GLU A 88 -11.13 -20.22 8.24
CA GLU A 88 -12.08 -20.21 7.14
C GLU A 88 -12.81 -18.88 7.21
N VAL A 89 -12.58 -18.05 6.19
CA VAL A 89 -13.01 -16.66 6.22
C VAL A 89 -14.51 -16.67 6.00
N VAL A 90 -15.26 -16.92 7.07
CA VAL A 90 -16.66 -16.53 7.19
C VAL A 90 -16.75 -15.01 7.34
N ALA A 91 -15.75 -14.24 6.90
CA ALA A 91 -15.78 -12.79 6.96
C ALA A 91 -16.96 -12.24 6.17
N SER A 92 -17.51 -12.95 5.17
CA SER A 92 -18.77 -12.52 4.56
C SER A 92 -19.92 -12.50 5.58
N GLU A 93 -20.09 -13.56 6.39
CA GLU A 93 -21.13 -13.61 7.42
C GLU A 93 -20.78 -12.70 8.60
N MET A 94 -19.52 -12.65 9.03
CA MET A 94 -19.07 -11.78 10.12
C MET A 94 -19.15 -10.30 9.73
N ILE A 95 -18.83 -9.92 8.50
CA ILE A 95 -19.03 -8.54 7.99
C ILE A 95 -20.53 -8.24 7.93
N ALA A 96 -21.36 -9.18 7.48
CA ALA A 96 -22.82 -9.01 7.48
C ALA A 96 -23.39 -8.87 8.90
N GLU A 97 -22.89 -9.64 9.86
CA GLU A 97 -23.28 -9.57 11.27
C GLU A 97 -22.83 -8.25 11.91
N LEU A 98 -21.57 -7.86 11.72
CA LEU A 98 -21.05 -6.58 12.19
C LEU A 98 -21.79 -5.39 11.54
N ALA A 99 -22.18 -5.50 10.27
CA ALA A 99 -23.02 -4.52 9.60
C ALA A 99 -24.42 -4.47 10.21
N SER A 100 -25.01 -5.62 10.54
CA SER A 100 -26.31 -5.69 11.22
C SER A 100 -26.27 -5.08 12.63
N LEU A 101 -25.13 -5.19 13.31
CA LEU A 101 -24.85 -4.59 14.61
C LEU A 101 -24.45 -3.11 14.52
N SER A 102 -24.41 -2.50 13.33
CA SER A 102 -23.95 -1.12 13.10
C SER A 102 -22.50 -0.85 13.56
N LEU A 103 -21.67 -1.90 13.60
CA LEU A 103 -20.25 -1.82 14.01
C LEU A 103 -19.30 -1.64 12.82
N VAL A 104 -19.81 -1.71 11.60
CA VAL A 104 -19.06 -1.35 10.38
C VAL A 104 -19.35 0.11 10.05
N ASP A 105 -18.37 1.00 10.24
CA ASP A 105 -18.50 2.40 9.85
C ASP A 105 -18.48 2.50 8.31
N GLY A 106 -19.60 2.94 7.73
CA GLY A 106 -19.74 3.18 6.28
C GLY A 106 -18.86 4.30 5.73
N ARG A 107 -18.06 4.97 6.58
CA ARG A 107 -17.20 6.11 6.22
C ARG A 107 -15.77 5.72 5.83
N ILE A 108 -15.46 4.43 5.65
CA ILE A 108 -14.15 4.05 5.11
C ILE A 108 -14.11 4.43 3.62
N GLY A 109 -13.55 5.62 3.32
CA GLY A 109 -13.17 6.01 1.96
C GLY A 109 -13.88 7.22 1.35
N ALA A 110 -14.66 8.00 2.10
CA ALA A 110 -15.11 9.30 1.62
C ALA A 110 -13.90 10.26 1.55
N VAL A 111 -13.28 10.35 0.37
CA VAL A 111 -12.42 11.49 0.04
C VAL A 111 -13.34 12.69 0.00
N ALA A 112 -13.27 13.55 1.03
CA ALA A 112 -13.98 14.81 1.02
C ALA A 112 -13.48 15.62 -0.18
N ASP A 113 -14.37 15.85 -1.15
CA ASP A 113 -14.18 16.87 -2.17
C ASP A 113 -14.30 18.24 -1.48
N HIS A 114 -13.20 18.98 -1.45
CA HIS A 114 -13.13 20.39 -1.13
C HIS A 114 -12.38 21.11 -2.23
#